data_AF-A0A2C9M0A4-F1
#
_entry.id   AF-A0A2C9M0A4-F1
#
_cell.length_a   1.000
_cell.length_b   1.000
_cell.length_c   1.000
_cell.angle_alpha   90.00
_cell.angle_beta   90.00
_cell.angle_gamma   90.00
#
_symmetry.space_group_name_H-M   'P 1'
#
loop_
_entity.id
_entity.type
_entity.pdbx_description
1 polymer ?
#
loop_
_entity_poly.entity_id
_entity_poly.type
_entity_poly.pdbx_seq_one_letter_code
_entity_poly.pdbx_strand_id
1 'polypeptide(L)'
;MGCGGYSKITKPDANGAVNRKITKDQVHVDLGNKVKVNENGSTIIFVYGGPGSKKGRLVSELAEVFDFTFINVEKLMLQKLSEHRQEVDQKDQGDRKESVQELKKMLEVLTISF
;
A
#
# COMPACT_ATOMS: atom_id res chain seq x y z
N MET A 1 3.03 -19.55 1.42
CA MET A 1 3.56 -18.24 0.99
C MET A 1 3.76 -17.39 2.23
N GLY A 2 4.95 -17.43 2.82
CA GLY A 2 5.20 -16.88 4.15
C GLY A 2 5.43 -15.38 4.10
N CYS A 3 4.37 -14.61 4.34
CA CYS A 3 4.48 -13.26 4.87
C CYS A 3 5.03 -13.42 6.29
N GLY A 4 6.36 -13.38 6.44
CA GLY A 4 7.00 -13.42 7.76
C GLY A 4 6.54 -12.18 8.51
N GLY A 5 5.50 -12.34 9.33
CA GLY A 5 4.90 -11.27 10.10
C GLY A 5 5.99 -10.59 10.92
N TYR A 6 6.23 -9.33 10.62
CA TYR A 6 6.92 -8.45 11.53
C TYR A 6 5.96 -8.20 12.70
N SER A 7 5.97 -9.11 13.67
CA SER A 7 5.47 -8.81 15.01
C SER A 7 6.27 -7.61 15.48
N LYS A 8 5.65 -6.62 16.13
CA LYS A 8 6.42 -5.58 16.83
C LYS A 8 7.29 -6.28 17.88
N ILE A 9 8.56 -6.54 17.56
CA ILE A 9 9.44 -7.40 18.36
C ILE A 9 9.90 -6.58 19.57
N THR A 10 9.08 -6.60 20.62
CA THR A 10 9.43 -6.08 21.95
C THR A 10 9.87 -7.18 22.90
N LYS A 11 9.86 -8.44 22.47
CA LYS A 11 10.28 -9.57 23.29
C LYS A 11 11.56 -10.20 22.71
N PRO A 12 12.58 -10.46 23.54
CA PRO A 12 13.75 -11.23 23.13
C PRO A 12 13.31 -12.62 22.66
N ASP A 13 13.99 -13.17 21.66
CA ASP A 13 13.74 -14.56 21.24
C ASP A 13 14.23 -15.55 22.31
N ALA A 14 13.96 -16.85 22.09
CA ALA A 14 14.35 -17.93 23.00
C ALA A 14 15.87 -18.01 23.26
N ASN A 15 16.69 -17.30 22.49
CA ASN A 15 18.14 -17.24 22.62
C ASN A 15 18.63 -15.93 23.26
N GLY A 16 17.72 -15.10 23.78
CA GLY A 16 18.07 -13.83 24.42
C GLY A 16 18.60 -12.77 23.44
N ALA A 17 18.44 -12.96 22.12
CA ALA A 17 18.84 -11.97 21.15
C ALA A 17 17.83 -10.82 21.18
N VAL A 18 18.20 -9.75 21.88
CA VAL A 18 17.58 -8.43 21.67
C VAL A 18 17.91 -8.06 20.23
N ASN A 19 16.89 -7.99 19.36
CA ASN A 19 17.08 -7.41 18.03
C ASN A 19 17.56 -5.98 18.25
N ARG A 20 18.88 -5.77 18.09
CA ARG A 20 19.55 -4.49 18.28
C ARG A 20 18.81 -3.50 17.37
N LYS A 21 18.16 -2.51 17.96
CA LYS A 21 17.58 -1.39 17.23
C LYS A 21 18.75 -0.73 16.50
N ILE A 22 18.90 -1.01 15.20
CA ILE A 22 19.97 -0.43 14.39
C ILE A 22 19.69 1.07 14.39
N THR A 23 20.57 1.84 15.01
CA THR A 23 20.50 3.30 14.95
C THR A 23 21.21 3.76 13.68
N LYS A 24 20.80 4.93 13.16
CA LYS A 24 21.39 5.54 11.96
C LYS A 24 22.92 5.59 12.01
N ASP A 25 23.47 5.77 13.21
CA ASP A 25 24.91 5.93 13.47
C ASP A 25 25.72 4.62 13.40
N GLN A 26 25.06 3.46 13.33
CA GLN A 26 25.72 2.14 13.34
C GLN A 26 25.84 1.49 11.96
N VAL A 27 25.38 2.14 10.90
CA VAL A 27 25.41 1.55 9.55
C VAL A 27 26.63 2.06 8.78
N HIS A 28 27.62 1.18 8.61
CA HIS A 28 28.72 1.40 7.68
C HIS A 28 28.24 1.09 6.26
N VAL A 29 28.43 2.04 5.33
CA VAL A 29 28.05 1.89 3.93
C VAL A 29 29.29 1.93 3.06
N ASP A 30 29.62 0.80 2.44
CA ASP A 30 30.66 0.72 1.43
C ASP A 30 30.12 1.21 0.08
N LEU A 31 30.69 2.30 -0.43
CA LEU A 31 30.36 2.85 -1.74
C LEU A 31 31.35 2.33 -2.78
N GLY A 32 30.86 1.74 -3.87
CA GLY A 32 31.71 1.30 -4.97
C GLY A 32 32.30 2.49 -5.75
N ASN A 33 33.46 2.29 -6.39
CA ASN A 33 34.22 3.32 -7.12
C ASN A 33 33.46 4.05 -8.25
N LYS A 34 32.27 3.59 -8.64
CA LYS A 34 31.42 4.20 -9.66
C LYS A 34 30.14 4.82 -9.11
N VAL A 35 29.96 4.86 -7.79
CA VAL A 35 28.78 5.43 -7.14
C VAL A 35 29.05 6.89 -6.82
N LYS A 36 28.27 7.79 -7.42
CA LYS A 36 28.25 9.21 -7.07
C LYS A 36 27.08 9.46 -6.12
N VAL A 37 27.36 9.88 -4.89
CA VAL A 37 26.32 10.26 -3.92
C VAL A 37 25.89 11.69 -4.22
N ASN A 38 24.59 11.91 -4.30
CA ASN A 38 24.01 13.24 -4.35
C ASN A 38 23.39 13.53 -2.98
N GLU A 39 23.93 14.52 -2.27
CA GLU A 39 23.48 14.87 -0.91
C GLU A 39 22.16 15.66 -0.90
N ASN A 40 21.76 16.23 -2.05
CA ASN A 40 20.67 17.20 -2.12
C ASN A 40 19.42 16.68 -2.87
N GLY A 41 19.26 15.36 -2.99
CA GLY A 41 18.15 14.75 -3.75
C GLY A 41 17.41 13.64 -3.01
N SER A 42 16.16 13.41 -3.40
CA SER A 42 15.39 12.25 -2.93
C SER A 42 16.10 10.95 -3.31
N THR A 43 16.33 10.08 -2.34
CA THR A 43 16.98 8.79 -2.58
C THR A 43 15.93 7.73 -2.89
N ILE A 44 16.09 7.03 -4.01
CA ILE A 44 15.24 5.88 -4.39
C ILE A 44 16.07 4.61 -4.21
N ILE A 45 15.56 3.66 -3.43
CA ILE A 45 16.24 2.39 -3.13
C ILE A 45 15.48 1.24 -3.79
N PHE A 46 16.19 0.48 -4.62
CA PHE A 46 15.66 -0.76 -5.21
C PHE A 46 16.17 -1.97 -4.44
N VAL A 47 15.26 -2.80 -3.91
CA VAL A 47 15.59 -3.97 -3.11
C VAL A 47 15.30 -5.26 -3.90
N TYR A 48 16.33 -6.07 -4.15
CA TYR A 48 16.23 -7.34 -4.90
C TYR A 48 16.67 -8.54 -4.06
N GLY A 49 16.25 -9.74 -4.46
CA GLY A 49 16.69 -11.00 -3.84
C GLY A 49 15.71 -12.17 -4.01
N GLY A 50 16.17 -13.39 -3.75
CA GLY A 50 15.35 -14.61 -3.81
C GLY A 50 14.44 -14.82 -2.58
N PRO A 51 13.61 -15.87 -2.56
CA PRO A 51 12.84 -16.25 -1.39
C PRO A 51 13.73 -16.44 -0.15
N GLY A 52 13.27 -16.03 1.03
CA GLY A 52 14.05 -16.13 2.27
C GLY A 52 15.15 -15.08 2.47
N SER A 53 15.41 -14.20 1.49
CA SER A 53 16.46 -13.16 1.58
C SER A 53 16.14 -11.98 2.52
N LYS A 54 15.08 -12.09 3.32
CA LYS A 54 14.68 -11.12 4.37
C LYS A 54 14.42 -9.69 3.89
N LYS A 55 14.11 -9.47 2.60
CA LYS A 55 13.80 -8.15 2.04
C LYS A 55 12.71 -7.40 2.79
N GLY A 56 11.68 -8.11 3.25
CA GLY A 56 10.58 -7.51 4.02
C GLY A 56 11.10 -6.82 5.30
N ARG A 57 12.02 -7.48 6.02
CA ARG A 57 12.66 -6.89 7.20
C ARG A 57 13.49 -5.65 6.83
N LEU A 58 14.29 -5.72 5.76
CA LEU A 58 15.11 -4.60 5.31
C LEU A 58 14.26 -3.39 4.95
N VAL A 59 13.18 -3.59 4.19
CA VAL A 59 12.25 -2.53 3.80
C VAL A 59 11.55 -1.93 5.03
N SER A 60 11.14 -2.75 6.00
CA SER A 60 10.58 -2.26 7.27
C SER A 60 11.59 -1.43 8.07
N GLU A 61 12.85 -1.87 8.17
CA GLU A 61 13.90 -1.13 8.87
C GLU A 61 14.21 0.20 8.17
N LEU A 62 14.24 0.23 6.82
CA LEU A 62 14.40 1.47 6.05
C LEU A 62 13.28 2.47 6.34
N ALA A 63 12.03 2.01 6.41
CA ALA A 63 10.90 2.88 6.72
C ALA A 63 10.91 3.36 8.18
N GLU A 64 11.18 2.48 9.14
CA GLU A 64 11.10 2.80 10.58
C GLU A 64 12.30 3.59 11.12
N VAL A 65 13.51 3.35 10.59
CA VAL A 65 14.76 3.94 11.11
C VAL A 65 15.20 5.16 10.30
N PHE A 66 14.97 5.15 9.00
CA PHE A 66 15.50 6.15 8.07
C PHE A 66 14.42 7.05 7.45
N ASP A 67 13.17 6.93 7.92
CA ASP A 67 12.02 7.75 7.49
C ASP A 67 11.74 7.67 5.98
N PHE A 68 12.03 6.51 5.37
CA PHE A 68 11.68 6.25 3.98
C PHE A 68 10.20 5.91 3.83
N THR A 69 9.56 6.52 2.83
CA THR A 69 8.21 6.12 2.43
C THR A 69 8.26 4.76 1.72
N PHE A 70 7.66 3.74 2.32
CA PHE A 70 7.47 2.46 1.67
C PHE A 70 6.26 2.50 0.72
N ILE A 71 6.51 2.29 -0.58
CA ILE A 71 5.47 2.19 -1.61
C ILE A 71 5.27 0.72 -1.98
N ASN A 72 4.11 0.16 -1.61
CA ASN A 72 3.70 -1.18 -2.05
C ASN A 72 2.83 -1.06 -3.31
N VAL A 73 3.40 -1.44 -4.46
CA VAL A 73 2.75 -1.38 -5.77
C VAL A 73 1.50 -2.26 -5.85
N GLU A 74 1.54 -3.46 -5.27
CA GLU A 74 0.40 -4.38 -5.27
C GLU A 74 -0.79 -3.77 -4.53
N LYS A 75 -0.54 -3.17 -3.36
CA LYS A 75 -1.57 -2.48 -2.58
C LYS A 75 -2.17 -1.31 -3.38
N LEU A 76 -1.33 -0.50 -4.02
CA LEU A 76 -1.79 0.64 -4.83
C LEU A 76 -2.66 0.17 -6.00
N MET A 77 -2.25 -0.89 -6.69
CA MET A 77 -3.04 -1.48 -7.78
C MET A 77 -4.38 -2.03 -7.29
N LEU A 78 -4.39 -2.79 -6.21
CA LEU A 78 -5.62 -3.35 -5.64
C LEU A 78 -6.60 -2.27 -5.19
N GLN A 79 -6.11 -1.18 -4.58
CA GLN A 79 -6.93 -0.02 -4.24
C GLN A 79 -7.57 0.60 -5.49
N LYS A 80 -6.78 0.85 -6.54
CA LYS A 80 -7.28 1.43 -7.79
C LYS A 80 -8.34 0.56 -8.46
N LEU A 81 -8.16 -0.75 -8.46
CA LEU A 81 -9.14 -1.70 -9.00
C LEU A 81 -10.44 -1.71 -8.18
N SER A 82 -10.35 -1.57 -6.85
CA SER A 82 -11.53 -1.50 -5.99
C SER A 82 -12.33 -0.21 -6.18
N GLU A 83 -11.65 0.93 -6.37
CA GLU A 83 -12.26 2.23 -6.66
C GLU A 83 -13.08 2.18 -7.96
N HIS A 84 -12.49 1.62 -9.03
CA HIS A 84 -13.17 1.48 -10.32
C HIS A 84 -14.42 0.61 -10.25
N ARG A 85 -14.45 -0.40 -9.37
CA ARG A 85 -15.63 -1.26 -9.19
C ARG A 85 -16.78 -0.50 -8.54
N GLN A 86 -16.50 0.36 -7.56
CA GLN A 86 -17.53 1.14 -6.87
C GLN A 86 -18.15 2.22 -7.76
N GLU A 87 -17.38 2.81 -8.67
CA GLU A 87 -17.90 3.78 -9.63
C GLU A 87 -18.88 3.12 -10.62
N VAL A 88 -18.58 1.90 -11.07
CA VAL A 88 -19.45 1.13 -11.98
C VAL A 88 -20.75 0.73 -11.28
N ASP A 89 -20.68 0.25 -10.03
CA ASP A 89 -21.87 -0.17 -9.27
C ASP A 89 -22.79 1.02 -8.92
N GLN A 90 -22.21 2.19 -8.61
CA GLN A 90 -22.98 3.41 -8.34
C GLN A 90 -23.69 3.94 -9.60
N LYS A 91 -23.06 3.82 -10.76
CA LYS A 91 -23.63 4.27 -12.03
C LYS A 91 -24.80 3.40 -12.47
N ASP A 92 -24.66 2.06 -12.40
CA ASP A 92 -25.74 1.12 -12.72
C ASP A 92 -26.95 1.28 -11.77
N GLN A 93 -26.69 1.58 -10.49
CA GLN A 93 -27.75 1.85 -9.53
C GLN A 93 -28.42 3.23 -9.73
N GLY A 94 -27.67 4.22 -10.21
CA GLY A 94 -28.18 5.54 -10.57
C GLY A 94 -29.14 5.47 -11.76
N ASP A 95 -28.72 4.83 -12.85
CA ASP A 95 -29.49 4.71 -14.09
C ASP A 95 -30.82 3.97 -13.86
N ARG A 96 -30.82 2.91 -13.02
CA ARG A 96 -32.07 2.22 -12.63
C ARG A 96 -33.01 3.10 -11.81
N LYS A 97 -32.48 3.90 -10.87
CA LYS A 97 -33.32 4.76 -10.02
C LYS A 97 -33.99 5.86 -10.84
N GLU A 98 -33.27 6.44 -11.79
CA GLU A 98 -33.78 7.48 -12.68
C GLU A 98 -34.90 6.92 -13.57
N SER A 99 -34.67 5.76 -14.19
CA SER A 99 -35.68 5.06 -15.00
C SER A 99 -36.96 4.75 -14.19
N VAL A 100 -36.83 4.32 -12.94
CA VAL A 100 -37.98 4.04 -12.05
C VAL A 100 -38.73 5.32 -11.67
N GLN A 101 -38.04 6.44 -11.46
CA GLN A 101 -38.70 7.72 -11.19
C GLN A 101 -39.47 8.24 -12.40
N GLU A 102 -38.95 8.05 -13.60
CA GLU A 102 -39.61 8.46 -14.84
C GLU A 102 -40.91 7.66 -15.07
N LEU A 103 -40.86 6.34 -14.87
CA LEU A 103 -42.06 5.49 -14.91
C LEU A 103 -43.10 5.88 -13.86
N LYS A 104 -42.68 6.25 -12.65
CA LYS A 104 -43.61 6.76 -11.61
C LYS A 104 -44.29 8.05 -12.04
N LYS A 105 -43.56 9.01 -12.60
CA LYS A 105 -44.13 10.27 -13.11
C LYS A 105 -45.14 10.03 -14.23
N MET A 106 -44.83 9.15 -15.18
CA MET A 106 -45.77 8.80 -16.26
C MET A 106 -47.06 8.17 -15.71
N LEU A 107 -46.95 7.29 -14.72
CA LEU A 107 -48.11 6.66 -14.08
C LEU A 107 -48.97 7.71 -13.36
N GLU A 108 -48.36 8.65 -12.65
CA GLU A 108 -49.04 9.72 -11.92
C GLU A 108 -49.85 10.63 -12.86
N VAL A 109 -49.27 11.01 -14.01
CA VAL A 109 -49.96 11.79 -15.06
C VAL A 109 -51.16 11.04 -15.63
N LEU A 110 -51.05 9.72 -15.83
CA LEU A 110 -52.14 8.89 -16.33
C LEU A 110 -53.27 8.78 -15.31
N THR A 111 -52.95 8.80 -14.01
CA THR A 111 -53.92 8.66 -12.91
C THR A 111 -54.76 9.92 -12.71
N ILE A 112 -54.23 11.09 -13.07
CA ILE A 112 -54.92 12.40 -12.94
C ILE A 112 -55.84 12.67 -14.15
N SER A 113 -55.72 11.88 -15.23
CA SER A 113 -56.48 12.04 -16.47
C SER A 113 -57.77 11.20 -16.55
N PHE A 114 -58.14 10.52 -15.46
CA PHE A 114 -59.41 9.78 -15.28
C PHE A 114 -60.16 10.32 -14.06
#